data_AF-A0A7R9YH30-F1
#
_entry.id   AF-A0A7R9YH30-F1
#
_cell.length_a   1.000
_cell.length_b   1.000
_cell.length_c   1.000
_cell.angle_alpha   90.00
_cell.angle_beta   90.00
_cell.angle_gamma   90.00
#
_symmetry.space_group_name_H-M   'P 1'
#
loop_
_entity.id
_entity.type
_entity.pdbx_description
1 polymer ?
#
loop_
_entity_poly.entity_id
_entity_poly.type
_entity_poly.pdbx_seq_one_letter_code
_entity_poly.pdbx_strand_id
1 'polypeptide(L)'
;NLGGGFTQVFMPWVLTWFLALGFDLAWRFAVLVPAVLLFLVGVIIYLISDDVPEGTYQALYASGERAEQSGIRMFLVAASDPRVCLLFVAYGGCFGTELAMNNVLAAYFFDFFGLSLQAAGLAASL
;
A
#
# COMPACT_ATOMS: atom_id res chain seq x y z
N ASN A 1 0.79 -1.38 9.97
CA ASN A 1 1.09 -1.21 8.53
C ASN A 1 1.69 0.16 8.29
N LEU A 2 2.98 0.22 7.93
CA LEU A 2 3.72 1.48 7.76
C LEU A 2 3.13 2.39 6.66
N GLY A 3 2.50 1.81 5.63
CA GLY A 3 1.91 2.59 4.54
C GLY A 3 0.64 3.34 4.94
N GLY A 4 -0.21 2.77 5.80
CA GLY A 4 -1.47 3.38 6.24
C GLY A 4 -1.23 4.65 7.06
N GLY A 5 -0.36 4.55 8.07
CA GLY A 5 0.02 5.69 8.92
C GLY A 5 0.74 6.79 8.12
N PHE A 6 1.68 6.42 7.23
CA PHE A 6 2.33 7.42 6.37
C PHE A 6 1.32 8.18 5.49
N THR A 7 0.34 7.47 4.93
CA THR A 7 -0.69 8.09 4.08
C THR A 7 -1.55 9.09 4.87
N GLN A 8 -1.90 8.78 6.11
CA GLN A 8 -2.67 9.67 7.00
C GLN A 8 -1.93 10.97 7.33
N VAL A 9 -0.60 10.97 7.33
CA VAL A 9 0.20 12.19 7.50
C VAL A 9 0.42 12.91 6.18
N PHE A 10 0.85 12.16 5.16
CA PHE A 10 1.30 12.70 3.88
C PHE A 10 0.15 13.33 3.07
N MET A 11 -1.00 12.67 2.99
CA MET A 11 -2.11 13.14 2.14
C MET A 11 -2.73 14.46 2.60
N PRO A 12 -2.98 14.71 3.90
CA PRO A 12 -3.38 16.03 4.39
C PRO A 12 -2.42 17.16 4.01
N TRP A 13 -1.11 16.90 4.04
CA TRP A 13 -0.11 17.90 3.65
C TRP A 13 -0.19 18.22 2.16
N VAL A 14 -0.28 17.19 1.31
CA VAL A 14 -0.46 17.38 -0.14
C VAL A 14 -1.74 18.17 -0.44
N LEU A 15 -2.86 17.80 0.18
CA LEU A 15 -4.14 18.50 -0.03
C LEU A 15 -4.06 19.96 0.40
N THR A 16 -3.52 20.24 1.59
CA THR A 16 -3.42 21.61 2.11
C THR A 16 -2.45 22.47 1.31
N TRP A 17 -1.40 21.88 0.73
CA TRP A 17 -0.52 22.57 -0.20
C TRP A 17 -1.25 23.02 -1.48
N PHE A 18 -2.06 22.15 -2.10
CA PHE A 18 -2.85 22.53 -3.28
C PHE A 18 -3.94 23.57 -2.95
N LEU A 19 -4.56 23.48 -1.77
CA LEU A 19 -5.51 24.50 -1.30
C LEU A 19 -4.83 25.85 -1.11
N ALA A 20 -3.62 25.88 -0.55
CA ALA A 20 -2.85 27.11 -0.36
C ALA A 20 -2.45 27.78 -1.69
N LEU A 21 -2.36 27.02 -2.77
CA LEU A 21 -2.13 27.53 -4.14
C LEU A 21 -3.42 28.05 -4.81
N GLY A 22 -4.58 27.95 -4.17
CA GLY A 22 -5.85 28.47 -4.67
C GLY A 22 -6.53 27.58 -5.72
N PHE A 23 -6.19 26.29 -5.79
CA PHE A 23 -6.85 25.37 -6.72
C PHE A 23 -8.22 24.94 -6.20
N ASP A 24 -9.30 25.30 -6.90
CA ASP A 24 -10.68 24.85 -6.59
C ASP A 24 -10.84 23.32 -6.64
N LEU A 25 -9.98 22.65 -7.43
CA LEU A 25 -9.95 21.19 -7.59
C LEU A 25 -8.77 20.55 -6.85
N ALA A 26 -8.28 21.15 -5.76
CA ALA A 26 -7.13 20.69 -4.99
C ALA A 26 -7.17 19.19 -4.66
N TRP A 27 -8.35 18.63 -4.33
CA TRP A 27 -8.50 17.20 -4.03
C TRP A 27 -8.20 16.30 -5.23
N ARG A 28 -8.49 16.73 -6.47
CA ARG A 28 -8.17 15.97 -7.69
C ARG A 28 -6.67 15.92 -7.92
N PHE A 29 -6.01 17.06 -7.76
CA PHE A 29 -4.55 17.16 -7.89
C PHE A 29 -3.85 16.38 -6.78
N ALA A 30 -4.39 16.40 -5.56
CA ALA A 30 -3.86 15.60 -4.45
C ALA A 30 -3.92 14.10 -4.72
N VAL A 31 -4.97 13.58 -5.36
CA VAL A 31 -5.09 12.16 -5.75
C VAL A 31 -4.14 11.80 -6.90
N LEU A 32 -3.76 12.75 -7.76
CA LEU A 32 -2.79 12.49 -8.83
C LEU A 32 -1.38 12.22 -8.28
N VAL A 33 -1.01 12.83 -7.15
CA VAL A 33 0.31 12.66 -6.53
C VAL A 33 0.64 11.19 -6.23
N PRO A 34 -0.15 10.42 -5.45
CA PRO A 34 0.15 9.01 -5.20
C PRO A 34 0.10 8.18 -6.49
N ALA A 35 -0.77 8.51 -7.46
CA ALA A 35 -0.81 7.80 -8.74
C ALA A 35 0.51 7.93 -9.52
N VAL A 36 1.06 9.14 -9.59
CA VAL A 36 2.36 9.38 -10.24
C VAL A 36 3.49 8.72 -9.46
N LEU A 37 3.50 8.82 -8.13
CA LEU A 37 4.52 8.17 -7.29
C LEU A 37 4.51 6.64 -7.48
N LEU A 38 3.33 6.01 -7.48
CA LEU A 38 3.19 4.56 -7.70
C LEU A 38 3.68 4.14 -9.10
N PHE A 39 3.34 4.92 -10.12
CA PHE A 39 3.81 4.66 -11.48
C PHE A 39 5.34 4.77 -11.58
N LEU A 40 5.93 5.83 -11.03
CA LEU A 40 7.38 6.02 -11.03
C LEU A 40 8.11 4.91 -10.28
N VAL A 41 7.64 4.55 -9.08
CA VAL A 41 8.21 3.43 -8.31
C VAL A 41 8.07 2.12 -9.08
N GLY A 42 6.93 1.88 -9.73
CA GLY A 42 6.72 0.72 -10.59
C GLY A 42 7.73 0.64 -11.74
N VAL A 43 8.00 1.75 -12.41
CA VAL A 43 9.04 1.84 -13.46
C VAL A 43 10.44 1.59 -12.89
N ILE A 44 10.75 2.16 -11.73
CA ILE A 44 12.05 1.96 -11.05
C ILE A 44 12.26 0.48 -10.72
N ILE A 45 11.26 -0.17 -10.11
CA ILE A 45 11.32 -1.59 -9.77
C ILE A 45 11.51 -2.43 -11.04
N TYR A 46 10.73 -2.14 -12.09
CA TYR A 46 10.83 -2.86 -13.37
C TYR A 46 12.23 -2.77 -14.01
N LEU A 47 12.92 -1.64 -13.86
CA LEU A 47 14.22 -1.43 -14.48
C LEU A 47 15.41 -1.93 -13.65
N ILE A 48 15.27 -2.03 -12.32
CA ILE A 48 16.41 -2.24 -11.41
C ILE A 48 16.29 -3.52 -10.58
N SER A 49 15.09 -4.06 -10.38
CA SER A 49 14.89 -5.20 -9.47
C SER A 49 14.99 -6.54 -10.19
N ASP A 50 15.74 -7.46 -9.59
CA ASP A 50 15.75 -8.88 -9.97
C ASP A 50 14.64 -9.64 -9.24
N ASP A 51 14.12 -10.70 -9.88
CA ASP A 51 13.04 -11.52 -9.32
C ASP A 51 13.51 -12.40 -8.14
N VAL A 52 14.75 -12.89 -8.21
CA VAL A 52 15.42 -13.73 -7.21
C VAL A 52 16.92 -13.39 -7.15
N PRO A 53 17.66 -13.77 -6.09
CA PRO A 53 19.09 -13.50 -5.98
C PRO A 53 19.93 -14.04 -7.15
N GLU A 54 19.45 -15.07 -7.83
CA GLU A 54 20.10 -15.68 -9.00
C GLU A 54 19.81 -14.94 -10.32
N GLY A 55 18.97 -13.90 -10.31
CA GLY A 55 18.60 -13.10 -11.48
C GLY A 55 17.11 -13.21 -11.85
N THR A 56 16.75 -12.73 -13.04
CA THR A 56 15.36 -12.73 -13.53
C THR A 56 14.87 -14.13 -13.87
N TYR A 57 13.59 -14.44 -13.60
CA TYR A 57 12.97 -15.72 -13.95
C TYR A 57 13.12 -16.07 -15.43
N GLN A 58 12.99 -15.08 -16.32
CA GLN A 58 13.12 -15.26 -17.76
C GLN A 58 14.50 -15.80 -18.16
N ALA A 59 15.57 -15.31 -17.53
CA ALA A 59 16.92 -15.77 -17.79
C ALA A 59 17.13 -17.20 -17.25
N LEU A 60 16.63 -17.50 -16.05
CA LEU A 60 16.76 -18.80 -15.40
C LEU A 60 15.98 -19.92 -16.13
N TYR A 61 14.83 -19.58 -16.73
CA TYR A 61 14.09 -20.51 -17.58
C TYR A 61 14.81 -20.75 -18.92
N ALA A 62 15.40 -19.71 -19.51
CA ALA A 62 16.15 -19.82 -20.75
C ALA A 62 17.47 -20.61 -20.60
N SER A 63 18.15 -20.50 -19.45
CA SER A 63 19.37 -21.27 -19.15
C SER A 63 19.10 -22.72 -18.72
N GLY A 64 17.85 -23.05 -18.40
CA GLY A 64 17.46 -24.37 -17.91
C GLY A 64 17.80 -24.62 -16.43
N GLU A 65 18.31 -23.61 -15.72
CA GLU A 65 18.61 -23.68 -14.28
C GLU A 65 17.34 -23.81 -13.43
N ARG A 66 16.20 -23.39 -13.96
CA ARG A 66 14.90 -23.52 -13.29
C ARG A 66 13.84 -24.04 -14.25
N ALA A 67 12.97 -24.92 -13.77
CA ALA A 67 11.80 -25.37 -14.52
C ALA A 67 10.66 -24.35 -14.39
N GLU A 68 9.98 -24.07 -15.50
CA GLU A 68 8.76 -23.27 -15.49
C GLU A 68 7.66 -24.07 -14.75
N GLN A 69 7.05 -23.45 -13.75
CA GLN A 69 6.01 -24.07 -12.94
C GLN A 69 4.73 -23.26 -13.06
N SER A 70 3.60 -23.96 -13.21
CA SER A 70 2.29 -23.29 -13.30
C SER A 70 1.95 -22.59 -11.98
N GLY A 71 1.84 -21.25 -12.03
CA GLY A 71 1.49 -20.43 -10.87
C GLY A 71 0.13 -20.82 -10.25
N ILE A 72 -0.84 -21.20 -11.08
CA ILE A 72 -2.16 -21.68 -10.61
C ILE A 72 -2.01 -22.95 -9.77
N ARG A 73 -1.16 -23.89 -10.20
CA ARG A 73 -0.93 -25.13 -9.48
C ARG A 73 -0.27 -24.87 -8.12
N MET A 74 0.72 -23.98 -8.06
CA MET A 74 1.34 -23.60 -6.78
C MET A 74 0.33 -22.95 -5.83
N PHE A 75 -0.49 -22.04 -6.35
CA PHE A 75 -1.52 -21.37 -5.58
C PHE A 75 -2.53 -22.37 -4.99
N LEU A 76 -3.02 -23.32 -5.79
CA LEU A 76 -3.96 -24.34 -5.32
C LEU A 76 -3.35 -25.25 -4.26
N VAL A 77 -2.07 -25.60 -4.39
CA VAL A 77 -1.35 -26.38 -3.37
C VAL A 77 -1.26 -25.60 -2.05
N ALA A 78 -0.89 -24.32 -2.11
CA ALA A 78 -0.83 -23.46 -0.94
C ALA A 78 -2.22 -23.24 -0.30
N ALA A 79 -3.26 -23.05 -1.11
CA ALA A 79 -4.62 -22.85 -0.65
C ALA A 79 -5.25 -24.11 -0.05
N SER A 80 -4.74 -25.29 -0.39
CA SER A 80 -5.20 -26.56 0.18
C SER A 80 -4.57 -26.87 1.55
N ASP A 81 -3.53 -26.13 1.96
CA ASP A 81 -2.92 -26.30 3.27
C ASP A 81 -3.77 -25.62 4.36
N PRO A 82 -4.29 -26.36 5.36
CA PRO A 82 -5.10 -25.79 6.43
C PRO A 82 -4.36 -24.75 7.28
N ARG A 83 -3.02 -24.83 7.36
CA ARG A 83 -2.19 -23.84 8.09
C ARG A 83 -2.19 -22.50 7.37
N VAL A 84 -2.12 -22.53 6.03
CA VAL A 84 -2.19 -21.33 5.18
C VAL A 84 -3.59 -20.71 5.30
N CYS A 85 -4.64 -21.51 5.29
CA CYS A 85 -6.01 -21.03 5.50
C CYS A 85 -6.19 -20.36 6.88
N LEU A 86 -5.62 -20.94 7.94
CA LEU A 86 -5.66 -20.34 9.27
C LEU A 86 -4.92 -18.99 9.31
N LEU A 87 -3.71 -18.93 8.74
CA LEU A 87 -2.93 -17.70 8.64
C LEU A 87 -3.65 -16.64 7.81
N PHE A 88 -4.32 -17.04 6.73
CA PHE A 88 -5.11 -16.15 5.89
C PHE A 88 -6.25 -15.49 6.68
N VAL A 89 -7.01 -16.27 7.46
CA VAL A 89 -8.10 -15.73 8.30
C VAL A 89 -7.56 -14.83 9.39
N ALA A 90 -6.50 -15.24 10.09
CA ALA A 90 -5.87 -14.44 11.14
C ALA A 90 -5.36 -13.10 10.58
N TYR A 91 -4.64 -13.14 9.45
CA TYR A 91 -4.15 -11.96 8.76
C TYR A 91 -5.28 -11.06 8.30
N GLY A 92 -6.33 -11.63 7.69
CA GLY A 92 -7.52 -10.90 7.27
C GLY A 92 -8.23 -10.19 8.43
N GLY A 93 -8.28 -10.83 9.60
CA GLY A 93 -8.80 -10.20 10.83
C GLY A 93 -7.97 -9.01 11.28
N CYS A 94 -6.66 -9.18 11.44
CA CYS A 94 -5.75 -8.11 11.88
C CYS A 94 -5.70 -6.95 10.87
N PHE A 95 -5.61 -7.24 9.58
CA PHE A 95 -5.60 -6.23 8.54
C PHE A 95 -6.96 -5.53 8.41
N GLY A 96 -8.05 -6.26 8.57
CA GLY A 96 -9.40 -5.72 8.53
C GLY A 96 -9.67 -4.74 9.67
N THR A 97 -9.27 -5.08 10.90
CA THR A 97 -9.40 -4.15 12.04
C THR A 97 -8.50 -2.93 11.86
N GLU A 98 -7.29 -3.11 11.34
CA GLU A 98 -6.40 -2.00 11.00
C GLU A 98 -7.01 -1.06 9.95
N LEU A 99 -7.62 -1.60 8.90
CA LEU A 99 -8.27 -0.80 7.86
C LEU A 99 -9.49 -0.02 8.40
N ALA A 100 -10.30 -0.67 9.25
CA ALA A 100 -11.44 -0.04 9.89
C ALA A 100 -11.02 1.11 10.83
N MET A 101 -9.98 0.90 11.64
CA MET A 101 -9.41 1.95 12.48
C MET A 101 -8.88 3.09 11.62
N ASN A 102 -8.07 2.81 10.60
CA ASN A 102 -7.48 3.83 9.75
C ASN A 102 -8.50 4.67 8.97
N ASN A 103 -9.69 4.14 8.72
CA ASN A 103 -10.79 4.85 8.07
C ASN A 103 -11.47 5.89 8.98
N VAL A 104 -11.57 5.57 10.29
CA VAL A 104 -12.36 6.37 11.25
C VAL A 104 -11.48 7.29 12.09
N LEU A 105 -10.25 6.89 12.39
CA LEU A 105 -9.42 7.51 13.42
C LEU A 105 -9.07 8.99 13.13
N ALA A 106 -8.72 9.32 11.90
CA ALA A 106 -8.40 10.70 11.51
C ALA A 106 -9.64 11.62 11.58
N ALA A 107 -10.81 11.14 11.14
CA ALA A 107 -12.07 11.88 11.24
C ALA A 107 -12.48 12.07 12.71
N TYR A 108 -12.34 11.03 13.53
CA TYR A 108 -12.63 11.10 14.96
C TYR A 108 -11.80 12.16 15.68
N PHE A 109 -10.49 12.25 15.41
CA PHE A 109 -9.63 13.27 16.00
C PHE A 109 -9.92 14.68 15.50
N PHE A 110 -10.32 14.83 14.24
CA PHE A 110 -10.74 16.10 13.67
C PHE A 110 -12.06 16.59 14.29
N ASP A 111 -13.08 15.73 14.31
CA ASP A 111 -14.44 16.11 14.72
C ASP A 111 -14.62 16.20 16.24
N PHE A 112 -14.03 15.29 17.02
CA PHE A 112 -14.24 15.22 18.46
C PHE A 112 -13.27 16.11 19.26
N PHE A 113 -12.01 16.20 18.82
CA PHE A 113 -10.98 16.98 19.50
C PHE A 113 -10.69 18.33 18.82
N GLY A 114 -11.32 18.62 17.67
CA GLY A 114 -11.16 19.88 16.94
C GLY A 114 -9.74 20.09 16.40
N LEU A 115 -8.97 19.02 16.21
CA LEU A 115 -7.61 19.11 15.70
C LEU A 115 -7.61 19.57 14.24
N SER A 116 -6.56 20.27 13.81
CA SER A 116 -6.37 20.57 12.39
C SER A 116 -6.17 19.26 11.60
N LEU A 117 -6.48 19.26 10.30
CA LEU A 117 -6.39 18.06 9.45
C LEU A 117 -5.00 17.40 9.51
N GLN A 118 -3.94 18.20 9.64
CA GLN A 118 -2.56 17.72 9.77
C GLN A 118 -2.29 17.11 11.14
N ALA A 119 -2.78 17.73 12.22
CA ALA A 119 -2.60 17.22 13.58
C ALA A 119 -3.43 15.95 13.82
N ALA A 120 -4.65 15.90 13.27
CA ALA A 120 -5.51 14.72 13.30
C ALA A 120 -4.90 13.54 12.52
N GLY A 121 -4.33 13.79 11.34
CA GLY A 121 -3.60 12.77 10.57
C GLY A 121 -2.36 12.24 11.29
N LEU A 122 -1.61 13.11 11.96
CA LEU A 122 -0.46 12.71 12.77
C LEU A 122 -0.87 11.88 13.99
N ALA A 123 -1.91 12.31 14.71
CA ALA A 123 -2.45 11.58 15.86
C ALA A 123 -3.02 10.20 15.45
N ALA A 124 -3.63 10.09 14.26
CA ALA A 124 -4.13 8.83 13.74
C ALA A 124 -3.01 7.88 13.27
N SER A 125 -1.86 8.42 12.89
CA SER A 125 -0.72 7.64 12.38
C SER A 125 0.17 7.00 13.45
N LEU A 126 -0.02 7.38 14.72
CA LEU A 126 0.72 6.91 15.90
C LEU A 126 0.01 5.72 16.55
#